data_AF-A0AA35UXA0-F1
#
_entry.id   AF-A0AA35UXA0-F1
#
_cell.length_a   1.000
_cell.length_b   1.000
_cell.length_c   1.000
_cell.angle_alpha   90.00
_cell.angle_beta   90.00
_cell.angle_gamma   90.00
#
_symmetry.space_group_name_H-M   'P 1'
#
loop_
_entity.id
_entity.type
_entity.pdbx_description
1 polymer ?
#
loop_
_entity_poly.entity_id
_entity_poly.type
_entity_poly.pdbx_seq_one_letter_code
_entity_poly.pdbx_strand_id
1 'polypeptide(L)'
;MSGPASGPSRRRALAGLLMLSAGTTARGTAADGSGRAQAASDADAALRLASGAFWTCQRELDALECLPSPPFGTSAAKALEKRYEALLDRRDSVMHAMADCVAETCHGFALKGAIVAAELPDASDVLELNSDSAVMRLAVSLARDVVAAR
;
A
#
# COMPACT_ATOMS: atom_id res chain seq x y z
N MET A 1 -11.85 -33.72 36.72
CA MET A 1 -12.45 -32.54 36.07
C MET A 1 -11.29 -31.60 35.74
N SER A 2 -10.43 -31.97 34.80
CA SER A 2 -10.53 -31.66 33.36
C SER A 2 -10.47 -30.15 33.08
N GLY A 3 -9.25 -29.62 32.89
CA GLY A 3 -9.02 -28.64 31.82
C GLY A 3 -8.83 -29.38 30.48
N PRO A 4 -8.45 -28.75 29.35
CA PRO A 4 -8.09 -27.35 29.09
C PRO A 4 -8.83 -26.76 27.85
N ALA A 5 -8.51 -25.52 27.43
CA ALA A 5 -8.14 -25.22 26.03
C ALA A 5 -7.95 -23.71 25.77
N SER A 6 -6.69 -23.33 25.56
CA SER A 6 -6.29 -22.16 24.76
C SER A 6 -6.93 -22.22 23.38
N GLY A 7 -7.65 -21.17 22.99
CA GLY A 7 -8.20 -21.02 21.64
C GLY A 7 -7.10 -20.63 20.63
N PRO A 8 -6.94 -21.36 19.51
CA PRO A 8 -5.96 -21.01 18.48
C PRO A 8 -6.41 -19.84 17.59
N SER A 9 -5.53 -18.85 17.47
CA SER A 9 -5.11 -18.21 16.20
C SER A 9 -6.19 -17.67 15.25
N ARG A 10 -6.58 -16.40 15.41
CA ARG A 10 -7.36 -15.59 14.45
C ARG A 10 -6.53 -15.09 13.24
N ARG A 11 -5.47 -15.80 12.83
CA ARG A 11 -4.54 -15.34 11.78
C ARG A 11 -4.62 -16.10 10.44
N ARG A 12 -5.66 -16.90 10.19
CA ARG A 12 -5.77 -17.68 8.94
C ARG A 12 -7.17 -17.69 8.33
N ALA A 13 -7.68 -16.53 7.93
CA ALA A 13 -8.93 -16.42 7.19
C ALA A 13 -8.85 -15.54 5.92
N LEU A 14 -7.66 -15.38 5.33
CA LEU A 14 -7.47 -14.68 4.05
C LEU A 14 -6.60 -15.49 3.08
N ALA A 15 -6.91 -16.77 2.91
CA ALA A 15 -6.18 -17.68 2.02
C ALA A 15 -7.09 -18.34 0.96
N GLY A 16 -8.15 -17.66 0.51
CA GLY A 16 -9.07 -18.27 -0.43
C GLY A 16 -9.82 -17.26 -1.26
N LEU A 17 -9.18 -16.73 -2.32
CA LEU A 17 -9.90 -16.20 -3.48
C LEU A 17 -8.99 -16.07 -4.73
N LEU A 18 -8.28 -17.14 -5.12
CA LEU A 18 -7.53 -17.17 -6.38
C LEU A 18 -7.73 -18.53 -7.08
N MET A 19 -8.97 -18.81 -7.47
CA MET A 19 -9.31 -19.88 -8.41
C MET A 19 -10.59 -19.49 -9.16
N LEU A 20 -10.46 -18.86 -10.34
CA LEU A 20 -11.20 -19.24 -11.55
C LEU A 20 -10.77 -18.37 -12.74
N SER A 21 -10.01 -18.96 -13.67
CA SER A 21 -10.26 -18.85 -15.12
C SER A 21 -9.24 -19.70 -15.87
N ALA A 22 -9.51 -21.00 -15.92
CA ALA A 22 -9.06 -21.81 -17.04
C ALA A 22 -10.10 -21.64 -18.16
N GLY A 23 -9.68 -21.01 -19.26
CA GLY A 23 -10.45 -20.83 -20.49
C GLY A 23 -9.59 -21.18 -21.71
N THR A 24 -9.51 -22.48 -21.98
CA THR A 24 -9.31 -23.17 -23.27
C THR A 24 -8.77 -22.43 -24.51
N THR A 25 -7.59 -22.89 -24.94
CA THR A 25 -7.16 -23.22 -26.33
C THR A 25 -7.42 -22.24 -27.49
N ALA A 26 -6.34 -21.66 -28.02
CA ALA A 26 -6.08 -21.62 -29.46
C ALA A 26 -4.57 -21.52 -29.72
N ARG A 27 -4.01 -22.58 -30.30
CA ARG A 27 -2.66 -22.62 -30.86
C ARG A 27 -2.72 -21.81 -32.17
N GLY A 28 -2.24 -20.57 -32.13
CA GLY A 28 -2.16 -19.68 -33.29
C GLY A 28 -0.92 -18.82 -33.16
N THR A 29 0.08 -19.11 -33.98
CA THR A 29 1.29 -18.30 -34.17
C THR A 29 0.92 -16.92 -34.70
N ALA A 30 0.84 -15.90 -33.83
CA ALA A 30 0.84 -14.50 -34.26
C ALA A 30 1.17 -13.55 -33.10
N ALA A 31 2.11 -12.64 -33.35
CA ALA A 31 2.34 -11.36 -32.69
C ALA A 31 2.91 -11.37 -31.25
N ASP A 32 4.23 -11.53 -31.23
CA ASP A 32 5.18 -11.40 -30.13
C ASP A 32 5.33 -9.93 -29.63
N GLY A 33 4.23 -9.36 -29.13
CA GLY A 33 4.19 -8.02 -28.51
C GLY A 33 3.34 -7.95 -27.24
N SER A 34 2.34 -8.84 -27.11
CA SER A 34 1.43 -8.87 -25.96
C SER A 34 2.07 -9.46 -24.70
N GLY A 35 2.99 -10.42 -24.82
CA GLY A 35 3.59 -11.11 -23.66
C GLY A 35 4.54 -10.21 -22.87
N ARG A 36 5.31 -9.36 -23.54
CA ARG A 36 6.25 -8.43 -22.90
C ARG A 36 5.54 -7.24 -22.23
N ALA A 37 4.47 -6.74 -22.85
CA ALA A 37 3.61 -5.71 -22.25
C ALA A 37 2.81 -6.24 -21.06
N GLN A 38 2.32 -7.48 -21.13
CA GLN A 38 1.63 -8.13 -20.01
C GLN A 38 2.59 -8.44 -18.86
N ALA A 39 3.78 -8.98 -19.13
CA ALA A 39 4.80 -9.21 -18.11
C ALA A 39 5.27 -7.91 -17.43
N ALA A 40 5.46 -6.83 -18.19
CA ALA A 40 5.79 -5.52 -17.63
C ALA A 40 4.62 -4.88 -16.85
N SER A 41 3.37 -5.16 -17.28
CA SER A 41 2.18 -4.80 -16.51
C SER A 41 2.11 -5.57 -15.19
N ASP A 42 2.46 -6.85 -15.20
CA ASP A 42 2.34 -7.71 -14.04
C ASP A 42 3.46 -7.50 -13.03
N ALA A 43 4.68 -7.14 -13.49
CA ALA A 43 5.88 -6.93 -12.67
C ALA A 43 5.65 -5.95 -11.50
N ASP A 44 4.99 -4.82 -11.75
CA ASP A 44 4.70 -3.80 -10.72
C ASP A 44 3.20 -3.71 -10.36
N ALA A 45 2.40 -4.75 -10.64
CA ALA A 45 0.96 -4.71 -10.42
C ALA A 45 0.60 -4.45 -8.94
N ALA A 46 1.33 -5.06 -8.00
CA ALA A 46 1.16 -4.83 -6.57
C ALA A 46 1.47 -3.39 -6.17
N LEU A 47 2.55 -2.81 -6.71
CA LEU A 47 2.94 -1.42 -6.47
C LEU A 47 1.90 -0.44 -7.01
N ARG A 48 1.31 -0.71 -8.19
CA ARG A 48 0.23 0.12 -8.75
C ARG A 48 -1.01 0.10 -7.87
N LEU A 49 -1.44 -1.08 -7.42
CA LEU A 49 -2.59 -1.21 -6.53
C LEU A 49 -2.35 -0.50 -5.18
N ALA A 50 -1.17 -0.71 -4.59
CA ALA A 50 -0.81 -0.07 -3.33
C ALA A 50 -0.69 1.45 -3.46
N SER A 51 -0.05 1.96 -4.52
CA SER A 51 0.01 3.40 -4.80
C SER A 51 -1.39 4.01 -4.99
N GLY A 52 -2.29 3.31 -5.70
CA GLY A 52 -3.68 3.74 -5.83
C GLY A 52 -4.42 3.81 -4.48
N ALA A 53 -4.18 2.83 -3.60
CA ALA A 53 -4.74 2.82 -2.25
C ALA A 53 -4.20 3.97 -1.40
N PHE A 54 -2.89 4.24 -1.47
CA PHE A 54 -2.24 5.35 -0.77
C PHE A 54 -2.89 6.69 -1.16
N TRP A 55 -2.94 7.00 -2.46
CA TRP A 55 -3.49 8.27 -2.93
C TRP A 55 -5.00 8.40 -2.67
N THR A 56 -5.71 7.28 -2.57
CA THR A 56 -7.12 7.29 -2.16
C THR A 56 -7.25 7.67 -0.68
N CYS A 57 -6.42 7.11 0.19
CA CYS A 57 -6.39 7.49 1.61
C CYS A 57 -6.04 8.97 1.77
N GLN A 58 -5.04 9.47 1.03
CA GLN A 58 -4.64 10.87 1.08
C GLN A 58 -5.81 11.80 0.73
N ARG A 59 -6.48 11.57 -0.42
CA ARG A 59 -7.63 12.39 -0.81
C ARG A 59 -8.77 12.33 0.20
N GLU A 60 -8.96 11.20 0.87
CA GLU A 60 -9.97 11.10 1.93
C GLU A 60 -9.57 11.87 3.19
N LEU A 61 -8.29 11.87 3.57
CA LEU A 61 -7.76 12.70 4.66
C LEU A 61 -7.95 14.19 4.34
N ASP A 62 -7.52 14.63 3.14
CA ASP A 62 -7.69 16.02 2.68
C ASP A 62 -9.18 16.43 2.71
N ALA A 63 -10.07 15.53 2.31
CA ALA A 63 -11.51 15.78 2.34
C ALA A 63 -12.06 15.91 3.77
N LEU A 64 -11.53 15.15 4.75
CA LEU A 64 -11.91 15.28 6.15
C LEU A 64 -11.43 16.60 6.77
N GLU A 65 -10.24 17.08 6.40
CA GLU A 65 -9.70 18.35 6.87
C GLU A 65 -10.53 19.56 6.39
N CYS A 66 -11.19 19.43 5.25
CA CYS A 66 -12.10 20.45 4.74
C CYS A 66 -13.47 20.49 5.44
N LEU A 67 -13.80 19.49 6.27
CA LEU A 67 -15.08 19.46 6.97
C LEU A 67 -15.09 20.45 8.14
N PRO A 68 -16.25 21.09 8.43
CA PRO A 68 -16.37 21.92 9.61
C PRO A 68 -16.14 21.07 10.87
N SER A 69 -15.23 21.53 11.74
CA SER A 69 -14.89 20.82 12.97
C SER A 69 -16.11 20.76 13.91
N PRO A 70 -16.59 19.55 14.29
CA PRO A 70 -17.69 19.41 15.22
C PRO A 70 -17.27 19.88 16.63
N PRO A 71 -18.24 20.29 17.49
CA PRO A 71 -17.93 20.70 18.84
C PRO A 71 -17.20 19.59 19.62
N PHE A 72 -16.22 20.00 20.42
CA PHE A 72 -15.42 19.08 21.23
C PHE A 72 -16.29 18.23 22.17
N GLY A 73 -15.91 16.97 22.34
CA GLY A 73 -16.61 16.02 23.23
C GLY A 73 -17.90 15.42 22.66
N THR A 74 -18.35 15.86 21.48
CA THR A 74 -19.51 15.26 20.81
C THR A 74 -19.19 13.87 20.24
N SER A 75 -20.22 13.06 20.03
CA SER A 75 -20.08 11.78 19.30
C SER A 75 -19.60 11.98 17.87
N ALA A 76 -19.99 13.10 17.23
CA ALA A 76 -19.53 13.47 15.90
C ALA A 76 -18.02 13.76 15.87
N ALA A 77 -17.49 14.48 16.86
CA ALA A 77 -16.05 14.72 16.99
C ALA A 77 -15.27 13.41 17.11
N LYS A 78 -15.71 12.50 18.00
CA LYS A 78 -15.09 11.18 18.17
C LYS A 78 -15.16 10.32 16.91
N ALA A 79 -16.27 10.39 16.16
CA ALA A 79 -16.43 9.64 14.93
C ALA A 79 -15.51 10.16 13.82
N LEU A 80 -15.32 11.48 13.72
CA LEU A 80 -14.41 12.10 12.76
C LEU A 80 -12.96 11.75 13.09
N GLU A 81 -12.54 11.91 14.35
CA GLU A 81 -11.20 11.56 14.84
C GLU A 81 -10.88 10.09 14.55
N LYS A 82 -11.78 9.17 14.92
CA LYS A 82 -11.60 7.74 14.65
C LYS A 82 -11.46 7.42 13.16
N ARG A 83 -12.19 8.13 12.29
CA ARG A 83 -12.10 7.94 10.84
C ARG A 83 -10.76 8.44 10.32
N TYR A 84 -10.29 9.58 10.83
CA TYR A 84 -9.00 10.16 10.49
C TYR A 84 -7.85 9.21 10.88
N GLU A 85 -7.83 8.73 12.13
CA GLU A 85 -6.87 7.73 12.62
C GLU A 85 -6.86 6.47 11.75
N ALA A 86 -8.03 5.92 11.42
CA ALA A 86 -8.13 4.72 10.58
C ALA A 86 -7.57 4.92 9.15
N LEU A 87 -7.68 6.13 8.61
CA LEU A 87 -7.09 6.47 7.30
C LEU A 87 -5.57 6.62 7.39
N LEU A 88 -5.04 7.23 8.46
CA LEU A 88 -3.61 7.30 8.72
C LEU A 88 -3.00 5.89 8.88
N ASP A 89 -3.58 5.05 9.73
CA ASP A 89 -3.14 3.66 9.93
C ASP A 89 -3.11 2.87 8.62
N ARG A 90 -4.14 3.08 7.77
CA ARG A 90 -4.21 2.45 6.46
C ARG A 90 -3.15 2.98 5.51
N ARG A 91 -2.93 4.30 5.48
CA ARG A 91 -1.90 4.94 4.65
C ARG A 91 -0.51 4.41 5.00
N ASP A 92 -0.19 4.33 6.29
CA ASP A 92 1.06 3.77 6.80
C ASP A 92 1.23 2.29 6.46
N SER A 93 0.17 1.49 6.68
CA SER A 93 0.17 0.07 6.34
C SER A 93 0.44 -0.16 4.84
N VAL A 94 -0.14 0.68 3.99
CA VAL A 94 0.09 0.64 2.54
C VAL A 94 1.54 1.01 2.20
N MET A 95 2.10 2.04 2.81
CA MET A 95 3.51 2.41 2.60
C MET A 95 4.47 1.30 3.02
N HIS A 96 4.21 0.61 4.14
CA HIS A 96 4.97 -0.58 4.53
C HIS A 96 4.86 -1.70 3.50
N ALA A 97 3.66 -2.00 3.02
CA ALA A 97 3.47 -3.01 1.98
C ALA A 97 4.21 -2.64 0.68
N MET A 98 4.23 -1.36 0.30
CA MET A 98 5.01 -0.87 -0.84
C MET A 98 6.51 -1.01 -0.62
N ALA A 99 7.00 -0.77 0.61
CA ALA A 99 8.42 -0.94 0.94
C ALA A 99 8.86 -2.41 0.83
N ASP A 100 7.96 -3.35 1.07
CA ASP A 100 8.22 -4.79 0.98
C ASP A 100 8.07 -5.35 -0.46
N CYS A 101 7.47 -4.58 -1.40
CA CYS A 101 7.41 -4.94 -2.81
C CYS A 101 8.67 -4.45 -3.53
N VAL A 102 9.30 -5.27 -4.37
CA VAL A 102 10.40 -4.82 -5.25
C VAL A 102 9.80 -4.10 -6.46
N ALA A 103 10.38 -2.96 -6.84
CA ALA A 103 10.08 -2.33 -8.13
C ALA A 103 10.99 -2.92 -9.22
N GLU A 104 10.41 -3.38 -10.32
CA GLU A 104 11.17 -4.00 -11.41
C GLU A 104 11.26 -3.08 -12.65
N THR A 105 10.38 -2.08 -12.75
CA THR A 105 10.36 -1.15 -13.89
C THR A 105 10.57 0.30 -13.46
N CYS A 106 10.92 1.15 -14.43
CA CYS A 106 10.98 2.60 -14.22
C CYS A 106 9.67 3.18 -13.68
N HIS A 107 8.53 2.57 -14.03
CA HIS A 107 7.23 2.98 -13.51
C HIS A 107 7.10 2.63 -12.02
N GLY A 108 7.51 1.43 -11.60
CA GLY A 108 7.58 1.04 -10.20
C GLY A 108 8.44 1.99 -9.36
N PHE A 109 9.61 2.39 -9.87
CA PHE A 109 10.45 3.39 -9.20
C PHE A 109 9.73 4.73 -9.05
N ALA A 110 9.06 5.19 -10.11
CA ALA A 110 8.32 6.44 -10.09
C ALA A 110 7.17 6.43 -9.08
N LEU A 111 6.46 5.30 -8.92
CA LEU A 111 5.37 5.17 -7.94
C LEU A 111 5.88 5.33 -6.50
N LYS A 112 6.96 4.63 -6.14
CA LYS A 112 7.60 4.78 -4.82
C LYS A 112 8.15 6.20 -4.64
N GLY A 113 8.86 6.70 -5.65
CA GLY A 113 9.49 8.02 -5.62
C GLY A 113 8.50 9.15 -5.43
N ALA A 114 7.34 9.08 -6.07
CA ALA A 114 6.28 10.08 -5.93
C ALA A 114 5.76 10.17 -4.49
N ILE A 115 5.55 9.02 -3.83
CA ILE A 115 5.07 8.98 -2.44
C ILE A 115 6.16 9.47 -1.49
N VAL A 116 7.41 9.01 -1.67
CA VAL A 116 8.53 9.48 -0.85
C VAL A 116 8.71 11.00 -0.98
N ALA A 117 8.61 11.55 -2.19
CA ALA A 117 8.73 12.98 -2.41
C ALA A 117 7.60 13.80 -1.74
N ALA A 118 6.40 13.22 -1.61
CA ALA A 118 5.27 13.86 -0.96
C ALA A 118 5.37 13.80 0.58
N GLU A 119 5.74 12.65 1.15
CA GLU A 119 5.67 12.42 2.60
C GLU A 119 6.96 12.79 3.35
N LEU A 120 8.11 12.75 2.68
CA LEU A 120 9.40 12.95 3.36
C LEU A 120 9.58 14.35 3.97
N PRO A 121 9.13 15.46 3.34
CA PRO A 121 9.21 16.79 3.95
C PRO A 121 8.47 16.85 5.28
N ASP A 122 7.20 16.44 5.30
CA ASP A 122 6.36 16.48 6.50
C ASP A 122 6.92 15.58 7.60
N ALA A 123 7.33 14.35 7.26
CA ALA A 123 7.93 13.43 8.23
C ALA A 123 9.26 13.96 8.82
N SER A 124 10.03 14.71 8.03
CA SER A 124 11.25 15.38 8.50
C SER A 124 10.93 16.52 9.46
N ASP A 125 9.90 17.31 9.16
CA ASP A 125 9.52 18.47 9.97
C ASP A 125 8.93 18.06 11.33
N VAL A 126 8.21 16.94 11.39
CA VAL A 126 7.65 16.38 12.63
C VAL A 126 8.67 15.50 13.38
N LEU A 127 9.89 15.33 12.85
CA LEU A 127 10.97 14.49 13.41
C LEU A 127 10.57 13.02 13.60
N GLU A 128 9.64 12.51 12.79
CA GLU A 128 9.15 11.14 12.85
C GLU A 128 9.98 10.16 11.99
N LEU A 129 11.21 10.56 11.62
CA LEU A 129 12.13 9.74 10.84
C LEU A 129 12.98 8.83 11.75
N ASN A 130 12.52 7.60 11.91
CA ASN A 130 13.31 6.50 12.47
C ASN A 130 13.29 5.28 11.52
N SER A 131 13.96 4.19 11.91
CA SER A 131 14.03 2.96 11.09
C SER A 131 12.68 2.28 10.89
N ASP A 132 11.72 2.52 11.76
CA ASP A 132 10.38 1.94 11.71
C ASP A 132 9.40 2.82 10.93
N SER A 133 9.77 4.08 10.63
CA SER A 133 8.97 5.01 9.83
C SER A 133 8.67 4.45 8.44
N ALA A 134 7.40 4.47 8.05
CA ALA A 134 6.95 3.91 6.78
C ALA A 134 7.58 4.62 5.57
N VAL A 135 7.70 5.95 5.62
CA VAL A 135 8.35 6.75 4.55
C VAL A 135 9.85 6.46 4.47
N MET A 136 10.55 6.32 5.60
CA MET A 136 11.97 5.99 5.62
C MET A 136 12.21 4.59 5.03
N ARG A 137 11.41 3.60 5.44
CA ARG A 137 11.49 2.24 4.88
C ARG A 137 11.23 2.23 3.38
N LEU A 138 10.24 2.99 2.91
CA LEU A 138 9.93 3.11 1.49
C LEU A 138 11.07 3.77 0.70
N ALA A 139 11.69 4.82 1.25
CA ALA A 139 12.84 5.49 0.64
C ALA A 139 14.06 4.56 0.53
N VAL A 140 14.37 3.81 1.59
CA VAL A 140 15.45 2.80 1.58
C VAL A 140 15.14 1.68 0.59
N SER A 141 13.89 1.22 0.52
CA SER A 141 13.43 0.22 -0.44
C SER A 141 13.64 0.70 -1.88
N LEU A 142 13.22 1.93 -2.20
CA LEU A 142 13.47 2.54 -3.51
C LEU A 142 14.97 2.64 -3.83
N ALA A 143 15.81 3.03 -2.88
CA ALA A 143 17.25 3.11 -3.10
C ALA A 143 17.85 1.74 -3.43
N ARG A 144 17.40 0.66 -2.77
CA ARG A 144 17.82 -0.72 -3.08
C ARG A 144 17.40 -1.14 -4.46
N ASP A 145 16.15 -0.86 -4.83
CA ASP A 145 15.63 -1.19 -6.16
C ASP A 145 16.44 -0.51 -7.28
N VAL A 146 16.77 0.77 -7.10
CA VAL A 146 17.58 1.54 -8.07
C VAL A 146 19.02 1.01 -8.16
N VAL A 147 19.61 0.56 -7.06
CA VAL A 147 20.95 -0.06 -7.07
C VAL A 147 20.92 -1.42 -7.77
N ALA A 148 19.89 -2.23 -7.56
CA ALA A 148 19.74 -3.55 -8.17
C ALA A 148 19.44 -3.51 -9.68
N ALA A 149 18.88 -2.41 -10.17
CA ALA A 149 18.57 -2.21 -11.59
C ALA A 149 19.77 -1.78 -12.46
N ARG A 150 20.95 -1.56 -11.86
CA ARG A 150 22.20 -1.19 -12.53
C ARG A 150 23.07 -2.42 -12.77
#